data_AF-A0A2V7ZW65-F1
#
_entry.id   AF-A0A2V7ZW65-F1
#
_cell.length_a   1.000
_cell.length_b   1.000
_cell.length_c   1.000
_cell.angle_alpha   90.00
_cell.angle_beta   90.00
_cell.angle_gamma   90.00
#
_symmetry.space_group_name_H-M   'P 1'
#
loop_
_entity.id
_entity.type
_entity.pdbx_description
1 polymer ?
#
loop_
_entity_poly.entity_id
_entity_poly.type
_entity_poly.pdbx_seq_one_letter_code
_entity_poly.pdbx_strand_id
1 'polypeptide(L)'
;GPPPVVVLSHHAWRDWFGGDPHIVGKTMRFAELNATAIGVAARDLDVPHGADFWANARFNPQDVGHGLAAVVRVKPRTTLERLRSEMSVVMTGLARDFPLSDAGREFVPEPLVTSIVGDLGPMLIVVFASTALLLLLACVNVTSLLLGRGAARAR
;
A
#
# COMPACT_ATOMS: atom_id res chain seq x y z
N GLY A 1 10.80 1.06 28.28
CA GLY A 1 10.47 1.73 27.01
C GLY A 1 9.45 2.83 27.25
N PRO A 2 9.32 3.81 26.35
CA PRO A 2 8.36 4.91 26.48
C PRO A 2 6.91 4.41 26.66
N PRO A 3 6.02 5.24 27.25
CA PRO A 3 4.60 4.90 27.40
C PRO A 3 3.96 4.68 26.02
N PRO A 4 2.94 3.80 25.91
CA PRO A 4 2.24 3.60 24.64
C PRO A 4 1.48 4.87 24.22
N VAL A 5 1.64 5.25 22.97
CA VAL A 5 1.01 6.41 22.35
C VAL A 5 0.40 6.00 21.02
N VAL A 6 -0.67 6.69 20.63
CA VAL A 6 -1.41 6.42 19.41
C VAL A 6 -1.78 7.71 18.68
N VAL A 7 -1.74 7.66 17.35
CA VAL A 7 -2.33 8.66 16.45
C VAL A 7 -3.58 8.03 15.83
N LEU A 8 -4.69 8.76 15.86
CA LEU A 8 -5.95 8.31 15.25
C LEU A 8 -5.99 8.73 13.78
N SER A 9 -6.59 7.91 12.92
CA SER A 9 -7.00 8.36 11.60
C SER A 9 -8.11 9.40 11.69
N HIS A 10 -8.23 10.23 10.66
CA HIS A 10 -9.29 11.24 10.61
C HIS A 10 -10.68 10.61 10.62
N HIS A 11 -10.85 9.45 9.94
CA HIS A 11 -12.13 8.75 9.93
C HIS A 11 -12.45 8.10 11.28
N ALA A 12 -11.49 7.45 11.95
CA ALA A 12 -11.73 6.86 13.26
C ALA A 12 -12.07 7.94 14.29
N TRP A 13 -11.34 9.07 14.28
CA TRP A 13 -11.64 10.23 15.11
C TRP A 13 -13.06 10.76 14.90
N ARG A 14 -13.48 10.94 13.64
CA ARG A 14 -14.82 11.43 13.31
C ARG A 14 -15.91 10.42 13.65
N ASP A 15 -15.75 9.18 13.22
CA ASP A 15 -16.82 8.18 13.20
C ASP A 15 -16.99 7.49 14.56
N TRP A 16 -15.91 7.29 15.32
CA TRP A 16 -15.94 6.57 16.60
C TRP A 16 -15.81 7.48 17.82
N PHE A 17 -15.16 8.63 17.67
CA PHE A 17 -14.97 9.60 18.75
C PHE A 17 -15.77 10.90 18.55
N GLY A 18 -16.68 10.92 17.57
CA GLY A 18 -17.58 12.04 17.32
C GLY A 18 -16.87 13.34 16.92
N GLY A 19 -15.62 13.27 16.46
CA GLY A 19 -14.83 14.44 16.14
C GLY A 19 -14.44 15.27 17.37
N ASP A 20 -14.25 14.65 18.53
CA ASP A 20 -13.90 15.36 19.77
C ASP A 20 -12.60 16.18 19.62
N PRO A 21 -12.66 17.53 19.70
CA PRO A 21 -11.46 18.37 19.59
C PRO A 21 -10.51 18.23 20.79
N HIS A 22 -10.96 17.62 21.89
CA HIS A 22 -10.17 17.35 23.08
C HIS A 22 -9.67 15.90 23.16
N ILE A 23 -9.64 15.17 22.04
CA ILE A 23 -9.19 13.77 22.03
C ILE A 23 -7.70 13.62 22.39
N VAL A 24 -6.88 14.62 22.05
CA VAL A 24 -5.44 14.61 22.35
C VAL A 24 -5.21 14.68 23.87
N GLY A 25 -4.37 13.78 24.38
CA GLY A 25 -4.08 13.61 25.80
C GLY A 25 -4.99 12.59 26.51
N LYS A 26 -6.07 12.13 25.87
CA LYS A 26 -6.93 11.10 26.45
C LYS A 26 -6.30 9.71 26.33
N THR A 27 -6.51 8.89 27.35
CA THR A 27 -6.08 7.49 27.36
C THR A 27 -7.17 6.61 26.74
N MET A 28 -6.76 5.74 25.83
CA MET A 28 -7.58 4.75 25.15
C MET A 28 -7.11 3.35 25.52
N ARG A 29 -8.05 2.42 25.64
CA ARG A 29 -7.76 1.03 25.96
C ARG A 29 -7.91 0.15 24.71
N PHE A 30 -6.80 -0.45 24.29
CA PHE A 30 -6.70 -1.42 23.20
C PHE A 30 -6.46 -2.81 23.81
N ALA A 31 -7.53 -3.57 24.04
CA ALA A 31 -7.47 -4.82 24.80
C ALA A 31 -6.77 -4.64 26.16
N GLU A 32 -5.58 -5.21 26.33
CA GLU A 32 -4.77 -5.10 27.56
C GLU A 32 -3.81 -3.89 27.57
N LEU A 33 -3.75 -3.12 26.47
CA LEU A 33 -2.83 -2.01 26.30
C LEU A 33 -3.52 -0.66 26.47
N ASN A 34 -3.04 0.17 27.40
CA ASN A 34 -3.46 1.57 27.51
C ASN A 34 -2.51 2.45 26.69
N ALA A 35 -3.03 3.20 25.74
CA ALA A 35 -2.27 4.15 24.93
C ALA A 35 -2.87 5.55 24.99
N THR A 36 -2.01 6.57 25.00
CA THR A 36 -2.46 7.97 25.00
C THR A 36 -2.57 8.48 23.57
N ALA A 37 -3.70 9.09 23.23
CA ALA A 37 -3.88 9.76 21.96
C ALA A 37 -2.99 11.01 21.91
N ILE A 38 -2.05 11.07 20.98
CA ILE A 38 -1.12 12.21 20.84
C ILE A 38 -1.42 13.08 19.62
N GLY A 39 -2.38 12.68 18.80
CA GLY A 39 -2.78 13.43 17.61
C GLY A 39 -3.85 12.72 16.79
N VAL A 40 -4.38 13.46 15.83
CA VAL A 40 -5.22 12.96 14.74
C VAL A 40 -4.47 13.22 13.44
N ALA A 41 -4.36 12.19 12.61
CA ALA A 41 -3.72 12.26 11.31
C ALA A 41 -4.46 13.22 10.37
N ALA A 42 -3.73 13.72 9.37
CA ALA A 42 -4.33 14.49 8.28
C ALA A 42 -5.37 13.62 7.54
N ARG A 43 -6.41 14.27 6.99
CA ARG A 43 -7.53 13.58 6.34
C ARG A 43 -7.11 12.70 5.16
N ASP A 44 -6.02 13.08 4.50
CA ASP A 44 -5.44 12.43 3.32
C ASP A 44 -4.36 11.40 3.65
N LEU A 45 -3.98 11.24 4.93
CA LEU A 45 -3.03 10.20 5.34
C LEU A 45 -3.76 8.87 5.53
N ASP A 46 -3.56 7.95 4.60
CA ASP A 46 -4.19 6.62 4.60
C ASP A 46 -3.17 5.53 4.25
N VAL A 47 -2.23 5.29 5.18
CA VAL A 47 -1.11 4.37 4.97
C VAL A 47 -0.82 3.55 6.25
N PRO A 48 -0.96 2.22 6.24
CA PRO A 48 -1.54 1.42 5.16
C PRO A 48 -3.02 1.77 4.94
N HIS A 49 -3.54 1.44 3.77
CA HIS A 49 -4.92 1.75 3.40
C HIS A 49 -5.90 1.16 4.43
N GLY A 50 -6.80 1.99 4.95
CA GLY A 50 -7.78 1.62 5.97
C GLY A 50 -7.22 1.58 7.39
N ALA A 51 -6.02 2.12 7.65
CA ALA A 51 -5.48 2.18 9.00
C ALA A 51 -6.30 3.12 9.90
N ASP A 52 -6.81 2.58 11.01
CA ASP A 52 -7.54 3.36 12.02
C ASP A 52 -6.61 4.06 13.02
N PHE A 53 -5.46 3.43 13.31
CA PHE A 53 -4.54 3.87 14.34
C PHE A 53 -3.08 3.60 13.97
N TRP A 54 -2.21 4.51 14.37
CA TRP A 54 -0.75 4.31 14.37
C TRP A 54 -0.23 4.37 15.79
N ALA A 55 0.29 3.25 16.29
CA ALA A 55 0.90 3.17 17.59
C ALA A 55 2.43 3.15 17.48
N ASN A 56 3.11 3.62 18.51
CA ASN A 56 4.56 3.47 18.58
C ASN A 56 4.94 1.99 18.75
N ALA A 57 5.73 1.47 17.81
CA ALA A 57 6.22 0.10 17.90
C ALA A 57 7.11 -0.07 19.15
N ARG A 58 6.89 -1.16 19.89
CA ARG A 58 7.72 -1.56 21.04
C ARG A 58 8.35 -2.89 20.69
N PHE A 59 9.65 -2.86 20.41
CA PHE A 59 10.40 -4.05 20.06
C PHE A 59 11.00 -4.66 21.32
N ASN A 60 10.86 -5.97 21.47
CA ASN A 60 11.72 -6.73 22.36
C ASN A 60 13.08 -6.87 21.66
N PRO A 61 14.22 -6.51 22.27
CA PRO A 61 15.54 -6.69 21.66
C PRO A 61 15.87 -8.15 21.30
N GLN A 62 15.16 -9.11 21.87
CA GLN A 62 15.28 -10.53 21.56
C GLN A 62 14.34 -11.00 20.45
N ASP A 63 13.42 -10.14 19.99
CA ASP A 63 12.52 -10.43 18.88
C ASP A 63 13.19 -10.02 17.57
N VAL A 64 13.21 -10.96 16.62
CA VAL A 64 13.80 -10.82 15.29
C VAL A 64 12.90 -10.02 14.34
N GLY A 65 11.67 -9.70 14.76
CA GLY A 65 10.80 -8.75 14.06
C GLY A 65 10.28 -9.23 12.71
N HIS A 66 10.35 -10.54 12.46
CA HIS A 66 10.02 -11.15 11.17
C HIS A 66 8.53 -11.09 10.80
N GLY A 67 7.65 -10.74 11.74
CA GLY A 67 6.22 -10.53 11.49
C GLY A 67 5.86 -9.11 11.02
N LEU A 68 6.84 -8.26 10.74
CA LEU A 68 6.62 -6.86 10.41
C LEU A 68 7.03 -6.55 8.98
N ALA A 69 6.17 -5.79 8.30
CA ALA A 69 6.52 -5.15 7.03
C ALA A 69 7.29 -3.86 7.31
N ALA A 70 8.42 -3.67 6.61
CA ALA A 70 9.23 -2.47 6.73
C ALA A 70 9.16 -1.65 5.43
N VAL A 71 9.03 -0.33 5.58
CA VAL A 71 9.17 0.62 4.47
C VAL A 71 10.51 1.33 4.63
N VAL A 72 11.35 1.26 3.60
CA VAL A 72 12.69 1.88 3.61
C VAL A 72 12.70 3.07 2.65
N ARG A 73 13.09 4.24 3.17
CA ARG A 73 13.34 5.42 2.33
C ARG A 73 14.80 5.45 1.92
N VAL A 74 15.06 5.32 0.62
CA VAL A 74 16.42 5.35 0.06
C VAL A 74 16.83 6.75 -0.39
N LYS A 75 18.13 6.96 -0.60
CA LYS A 75 18.65 8.20 -1.20
C LYS A 75 18.13 8.34 -2.64
N PRO A 76 17.99 9.59 -3.14
CA PRO A 76 17.66 9.80 -4.55
C PRO A 76 18.65 9.08 -5.47
N ARG A 77 18.14 8.48 -6.55
CA ARG A 77 18.91 7.74 -7.58
C ARG A 77 19.56 6.43 -7.10
N THR A 78 19.22 5.93 -5.90
CA THR A 78 19.58 4.55 -5.53
C THR A 78 18.77 3.57 -6.39
N THR A 79 19.46 2.65 -7.08
CA THR A 79 18.81 1.58 -7.83
C THR A 79 18.43 0.42 -6.93
N LEU A 80 17.47 -0.40 -7.39
CA LEU A 80 17.01 -1.56 -6.64
C LEU A 80 18.13 -2.60 -6.47
N GLU A 81 18.94 -2.79 -7.51
CA GLU A 81 20.09 -3.70 -7.48
C GLU A 81 21.12 -3.27 -6.44
N ARG A 82 21.39 -1.96 -6.35
CA ARG A 82 22.30 -1.41 -5.35
C ARG A 82 21.77 -1.61 -3.93
N LEU A 83 20.47 -1.35 -3.73
CA LEU A 83 19.85 -1.58 -2.43
C LEU A 83 19.93 -3.07 -2.04
N ARG A 84 19.65 -3.98 -2.97
CA ARG A 84 19.76 -5.43 -2.74
C ARG A 84 21.19 -5.85 -2.42
N SER A 85 22.19 -5.33 -3.12
CA SER A 85 23.60 -5.67 -2.86
C SER A 85 24.09 -5.17 -1.50
N GLU A 86 23.73 -3.93 -1.12
CA GLU A 86 24.09 -3.36 0.18
C GLU A 86 23.39 -4.13 1.32
N MET A 87 22.12 -4.48 1.16
CA MET A 87 21.38 -5.25 2.17
C MET A 87 21.81 -6.71 2.27
N SER A 88 22.32 -7.32 1.20
CA SER A 88 22.85 -8.69 1.25
C SER A 88 24.00 -8.84 2.25
N VAL A 89 24.86 -7.81 2.39
CA VAL A 89 25.93 -7.79 3.39
C VAL A 89 25.35 -7.77 4.81
N VAL A 90 24.30 -6.97 5.03
CA VAL A 90 23.59 -6.90 6.33
C VAL A 90 22.95 -8.24 6.65
N MET A 91 22.24 -8.86 5.70
CA MET A 91 21.58 -10.15 5.88
C MET A 91 22.59 -11.27 6.16
N THR A 92 23.77 -11.23 5.52
CA THR A 92 24.86 -12.19 5.80
C THR A 92 25.40 -12.04 7.21
N GLY A 93 25.53 -10.80 7.71
CA GLY A 93 25.87 -10.54 9.10
C GLY A 93 24.82 -11.10 10.06
N LEU A 94 23.54 -10.83 9.77
CA LEU A 94 22.42 -11.27 10.58
C LEU A 94 22.30 -12.79 10.62
N ALA A 95 22.53 -13.49 9.51
CA ALA A 95 22.53 -14.94 9.44
C ALA A 95 23.64 -15.60 10.30
N ARG A 96 24.75 -14.89 10.53
CA ARG A 96 25.83 -15.35 11.42
C ARG A 96 25.49 -15.10 12.89
N ASP A 97 24.92 -13.94 13.20
CA ASP A 97 24.60 -13.55 14.58
C ASP A 97 23.33 -14.27 15.08
N PHE A 98 22.39 -14.55 14.18
CA PHE A 98 21.10 -15.18 14.46
C PHE A 98 20.82 -16.35 13.49
N PRO A 99 21.60 -17.45 13.56
CA PRO A 99 21.51 -18.54 12.58
C PRO A 99 20.17 -19.29 12.63
N LEU A 100 19.47 -19.31 13.77
CA LEU A 100 18.18 -20.00 13.88
C LEU A 100 17.05 -19.25 13.18
N SER A 101 17.11 -17.92 13.12
CA SER A 101 16.04 -17.08 12.56
C SER A 101 16.37 -16.58 11.15
N ASP A 102 17.64 -16.27 10.87
CA ASP A 102 18.05 -15.50 9.70
C ASP A 102 18.91 -16.28 8.70
N ALA A 103 19.28 -17.53 9.00
CA ALA A 103 19.96 -18.38 8.02
C ALA A 103 19.08 -18.61 6.78
N GLY A 104 19.63 -18.31 5.60
CA GLY A 104 18.95 -18.47 4.32
C GLY A 104 17.88 -17.42 3.99
N ARG A 105 17.71 -16.38 4.83
CA ARG A 105 16.82 -15.26 4.52
C ARG A 105 17.48 -14.28 3.56
N GLU A 106 16.69 -13.78 2.61
CA GLU A 106 17.11 -12.75 1.67
C GLU A 106 16.26 -11.48 1.85
N PHE A 107 16.89 -10.33 1.69
CA PHE A 107 16.20 -9.06 1.55
C PHE A 107 15.79 -8.85 0.09
N VAL A 108 14.48 -8.90 -0.18
CA VAL A 108 13.90 -8.69 -1.52
C VAL A 108 13.19 -7.34 -1.54
N PRO A 109 13.84 -6.27 -2.02
CA PRO A 109 13.20 -4.97 -2.09
C PRO A 109 12.21 -4.91 -3.25
N GLU A 110 11.09 -4.24 -3.02
CA GLU A 110 10.08 -3.92 -4.02
C GLU A 110 9.73 -2.43 -3.94
N PRO A 111 9.55 -1.73 -5.08
CA PRO A 111 9.05 -0.36 -5.04
C PRO A 111 7.71 -0.27 -4.31
N LEU A 112 7.56 0.73 -3.43
CA LEU A 112 6.37 0.90 -2.60
C LEU A 112 5.07 0.99 -3.45
N VAL A 113 5.14 1.63 -4.61
CA VAL A 113 4.00 1.74 -5.54
C VAL A 113 3.57 0.36 -6.02
N THR A 114 4.50 -0.51 -6.41
CA THR A 114 4.20 -1.89 -6.84
C THR A 114 3.62 -2.71 -5.69
N SER A 115 4.16 -2.55 -4.48
CA SER A 115 3.66 -3.25 -3.28
C SER A 115 2.22 -2.85 -2.91
N ILE A 116 1.83 -1.58 -3.12
CA ILE A 116 0.48 -1.08 -2.80
C ILE A 116 -0.51 -1.39 -3.93
N VAL A 117 -0.11 -1.14 -5.18
CA VAL A 117 -1.03 -1.14 -6.33
C VAL A 117 -1.05 -2.49 -7.04
N GLY A 118 0.02 -3.28 -6.92
CA GLY A 118 0.23 -4.49 -7.70
C GLY A 118 0.48 -4.23 -9.19
N ASP A 119 0.39 -5.28 -10.00
CA ASP A 119 0.46 -5.18 -11.45
C ASP A 119 -0.94 -4.93 -12.05
N LEU A 120 -1.18 -3.70 -12.50
CA LEU A 120 -2.43 -3.31 -13.17
C LEU A 120 -2.47 -3.68 -14.65
N GLY A 121 -1.35 -4.12 -15.25
CA GLY A 121 -1.23 -4.42 -16.67
C GLY A 121 -2.34 -5.35 -17.18
N PRO A 122 -2.60 -6.50 -16.55
CA PRO A 122 -3.63 -7.44 -16.98
C PRO A 122 -5.04 -6.84 -16.98
N MET A 123 -5.40 -6.11 -15.93
CA MET A 123 -6.73 -5.48 -15.82
C MET A 123 -6.92 -4.41 -16.90
N LEU A 124 -5.89 -3.60 -17.15
CA LEU A 124 -5.90 -2.60 -18.21
C LEU A 124 -6.04 -3.24 -19.59
N ILE A 125 -5.35 -4.35 -19.86
CA ILE A 125 -5.47 -5.08 -21.12
C ILE A 125 -6.91 -5.57 -21.34
N VAL A 126 -7.57 -6.12 -20.31
CA VAL A 126 -8.96 -6.58 -20.43
C VAL A 126 -9.91 -5.43 -20.76
N VAL A 127 -9.80 -4.30 -20.05
CA VAL A 127 -10.63 -3.11 -20.29
C VAL A 127 -10.38 -2.55 -21.69
N PHE A 128 -9.11 -2.48 -22.11
CA PHE A 128 -8.73 -1.97 -23.42
C PHE A 128 -9.24 -2.88 -24.55
N ALA A 129 -9.09 -4.20 -24.42
CA ALA A 129 -9.60 -5.18 -25.38
C ALA A 129 -11.13 -5.13 -25.49
N SER A 130 -11.83 -5.01 -24.35
CA SER A 130 -13.28 -4.88 -24.32
C SER A 130 -13.75 -3.62 -25.03
N THR A 131 -13.09 -2.48 -24.76
CA THR A 131 -13.41 -1.19 -25.39
C THR A 131 -13.12 -1.22 -26.89
N ALA A 132 -12.01 -1.83 -27.31
CA ALA A 132 -11.67 -1.98 -28.72
C ALA A 132 -12.71 -2.83 -29.48
N LEU A 133 -13.21 -3.91 -28.87
CA LEU A 133 -14.26 -4.75 -29.47
C LEU A 133 -15.57 -3.98 -29.65
N LEU A 134 -15.97 -3.18 -28.65
CA LEU A 134 -17.15 -2.32 -28.77
C LEU A 134 -17.00 -1.27 -29.87
N LEU A 135 -15.81 -0.67 -29.99
CA LEU A 135 -15.51 0.28 -31.06
C LEU A 135 -15.61 -0.38 -32.44
N LEU A 136 -15.06 -1.60 -32.60
CA LEU A 136 -15.15 -2.37 -33.84
C LEU A 136 -16.62 -2.67 -34.19
N LEU A 137 -17.42 -3.08 -33.20
CA LEU A 137 -18.85 -3.34 -33.40
C LEU A 137 -19.59 -2.09 -33.90
N ALA A 138 -19.30 -0.92 -33.34
CA ALA A 138 -19.85 0.35 -33.79
C ALA A 138 -19.43 0.69 -35.23
N CYS A 139 -18.16 0.50 -35.58
CA CYS A 139 -17.65 0.73 -36.93
C CYS A 139 -18.34 -0.17 -37.97
N VAL A 140 -18.55 -1.45 -37.64
CA VAL A 140 -19.29 -2.39 -38.50
C VAL A 140 -20.71 -1.89 -38.74
N ASN A 141 -21.42 -1.50 -37.67
CA ASN A 141 -22.79 -0.98 -37.77
C ASN A 141 -22.87 0.28 -38.64
N VAL A 142 -21.95 1.24 -38.46
CA VAL A 142 -21.89 2.45 -39.31
C VAL A 142 -21.65 2.09 -40.77
N THR A 143 -20.74 1.15 -41.04
CA THR A 143 -20.43 0.69 -42.40
C THR A 143 -21.66 0.04 -43.05
N SER A 144 -22.36 -0.85 -42.33
CA SER A 144 -23.59 -1.47 -42.81
C SER A 144 -24.70 -0.45 -43.11
N LEU A 145 -24.84 0.59 -42.28
CA LEU A 145 -25.80 1.68 -42.51
C LEU A 145 -25.45 2.53 -43.74
N LEU A 146 -24.17 2.85 -43.94
CA LEU A 146 -23.71 3.62 -45.10
C LEU A 146 -23.90 2.83 -46.41
N LEU A 147 -23.58 1.53 -46.42
CA LEU A 147 -23.80 0.66 -47.57
C LEU A 147 -25.28 0.54 -47.92
N GLY A 148 -26.16 0.36 -46.92
CA GLY A 148 -27.61 0.30 -47.14
C GLY A 148 -28.19 1.60 -47.73
N ARG A 149 -27.73 2.75 -47.26
CA ARG A 149 -28.15 4.06 -47.79
C ARG A 149 -27.64 4.33 -49.21
N GLY A 150 -26.43 3.87 -49.54
CA GLY A 150 -25.87 3.98 -50.90
C GLY A 150 -26.66 3.16 -51.92
N ALA A 151 -27.00 1.91 -51.58
CA ALA A 151 -27.79 1.03 -52.44
C ALA A 151 -29.21 1.55 -52.70
N ALA A 152 -29.85 2.17 -51.71
CA ALA A 152 -31.18 2.77 -51.85
C ALA A 152 -31.20 4.03 -52.73
N ARG A 153 -30.06 4.70 -52.91
CA ARG A 153 -29.92 5.94 -53.70
C ARG A 153 -29.47 5.68 -55.15
N ALA A 154 -29.07 4.44 -55.45
CA ALA A 154 -28.62 3.99 -56.77
C ALA A 154 -29.74 3.31 -57.61
N ARG A 155 -30.94 3.16 -57.05
CA ARG A 155 -32.19 2.85 -57.79
C ARG A 155 -32.96 4.14 -58.02
#